data_AF-A0A699TR49-F1
#
_entry.id   AF-A0A699TR49-F1
#
_cell.length_a   1.000
_cell.length_b   1.000
_cell.length_c   1.000
_cell.angle_alpha   90.00
_cell.angle_beta   90.00
_cell.angle_gamma   90.00
#
_symmetry.space_group_name_H-M   'P 1'
#
loop_
_entity.id
_entity.type
_entity.pdbx_description
1 polymer ?
#
loop_
_entity_poly.entity_id
_entity_poly.type
_entity_poly.pdbx_seq_one_letter_code
_entity_poly.pdbx_strand_id
1 'polypeptide(L)' 'MPVELVEDKSKKKRLEDVPLVRNFPEVFPEDLSSLPLTRPVEFQIDLVPGAAPVAQAPYRLAPSEMKELAE' A
#
# COMPACT_ATOMS: atom_id res chain seq x y z
N MET A 1 1.04 43.77 4.29
CA MET A 1 -0.29 43.14 4.45
C MET A 1 -0.04 41.64 4.59
N PRO A 2 -0.23 41.04 5.77
CA PRO A 2 -0.17 39.59 5.88
C PRO A 2 -1.38 39.00 5.14
N VAL A 3 -1.11 38.03 4.28
CA VAL A 3 -2.14 37.26 3.59
C VAL A 3 -2.68 36.28 4.64
N GLU A 4 -3.92 36.46 5.09
CA GLU A 4 -4.56 35.46 5.92
C GLU A 4 -4.77 34.21 5.05
N LEU A 5 -3.98 33.17 5.32
CA LEU A 5 -4.28 31.83 4.87
C LEU A 5 -5.56 31.42 5.60
N VAL A 6 -6.70 31.61 4.94
CA VAL A 6 -7.97 31.05 5.39
C VAL A 6 -7.80 29.54 5.34
N GLU A 7 -7.43 28.95 6.47
CA GLU A 7 -7.56 27.52 6.70
C GLU A 7 -9.04 27.20 6.57
N ASP A 8 -9.43 26.72 5.40
CA ASP A 8 -10.74 26.12 5.20
C ASP A 8 -10.83 24.94 6.18
N LYS A 9 -11.54 25.15 7.30
CA LYS A 9 -11.93 24.13 8.28
C LYS A 9 -12.95 23.17 7.67
N SER A 10 -12.76 22.77 6.41
CA SER A 10 -13.40 21.61 5.84
C SER A 10 -13.06 20.45 6.77
N LYS A 11 -14.09 19.93 7.44
CA LYS A 11 -13.98 18.71 8.25
C LYS A 11 -13.20 17.72 7.40
N LYS A 12 -12.02 17.29 7.86
CA LYS A 12 -11.24 16.25 7.19
C LYS A 12 -12.19 15.06 7.03
N LYS A 13 -12.71 14.86 5.82
CA LYS A 13 -13.64 13.78 5.52
C LYS A 13 -12.84 12.51 5.70
N ARG A 14 -13.25 11.67 6.64
CA ARG A 14 -12.60 10.39 6.87
C ARG A 14 -13.06 9.41 5.79
N LEU A 15 -12.26 8.38 5.48
CA LEU A 15 -12.66 7.42 4.44
C LEU A 15 -13.95 6.68 4.84
N GLU A 16 -14.16 6.51 6.14
CA GLU A 16 -15.33 5.91 6.76
C GLU A 16 -16.62 6.75 6.59
N ASP A 17 -16.51 8.02 6.18
CA ASP A 17 -17.66 8.86 5.82
C ASP A 17 -18.24 8.49 4.45
N VAL A 18 -17.49 7.72 3.64
CA VAL A 18 -17.97 7.22 2.34
C VAL A 18 -18.94 6.07 2.59
N PRO A 19 -20.21 6.15 2.13
CA PRO A 19 -21.22 5.13 2.38
C PRO A 19 -20.79 3.72 1.97
N LEU A 20 -20.00 3.61 0.89
CA LEU A 20 -19.45 2.35 0.43
C LEU A 20 -18.46 1.75 1.42
N VAL A 21 -17.54 2.55 1.96
CA VAL A 21 -16.53 2.10 2.94
C VAL A 21 -17.21 1.64 4.23
N ARG A 22 -18.20 2.41 4.70
CA ARG A 22 -19.00 2.06 5.89
C ARG A 22 -19.78 0.74 5.73
N ASN A 23 -20.22 0.43 4.52
CA ASN A 23 -20.95 -0.82 4.23
C ASN A 23 -20.02 -2.05 4.15
N PHE A 24 -18.71 -1.85 3.99
CA PHE A 24 -17.73 -2.92 3.82
C PHE A 24 -16.48 -2.72 4.71
N PRO A 25 -16.61 -2.66 6.04
CA PRO A 25 -15.49 -2.41 6.95
C PRO A 25 -14.40 -3.50 6.90
N GLU A 26 -14.76 -4.74 6.52
CA GLU A 26 -13.84 -5.86 6.36
C GLU A 26 -12.97 -5.76 5.10
N VAL A 27 -13.45 -5.05 4.06
CA VAL A 27 -12.73 -4.85 2.79
C VAL A 27 -11.81 -3.62 2.87
N PHE A 28 -12.13 -2.68 3.75
CA PHE A 28 -11.36 -1.44 3.97
C PHE A 28 -10.91 -1.34 5.44
N PRO A 29 -10.06 -2.27 5.93
CA PRO A 29 -9.54 -2.18 7.29
C PRO A 29 -8.60 -0.96 7.41
N GLU A 30 -8.61 -0.31 8.57
CA GLU A 30 -7.78 0.86 8.86
C GLU A 30 -6.28 0.53 8.75
N ASP A 31 -5.90 -0.70 9.13
CA ASP A 31 -4.58 -1.28 8.94
C ASP A 31 -4.67 -2.39 7.87
N LEU A 32 -3.86 -2.28 6.83
CA LEU A 32 -3.68 -3.37 5.88
C LEU A 32 -2.82 -4.45 6.57
N SER A 33 -3.45 -5.43 7.22
CA SER A 33 -2.74 -6.67 7.54
C SER A 33 -2.11 -7.17 6.24
N SER A 34 -0.79 -7.39 6.24
CA SER A 34 -0.03 -7.93 5.10
C SER A 34 -0.88 -8.96 4.36
N LEU A 35 -0.95 -8.85 3.02
CA LEU A 35 -1.76 -9.66 2.09
C LEU A 35 -2.27 -10.97 2.70
N PRO A 36 -3.56 -11.33 2.56
CA PRO A 36 -4.08 -12.56 3.14
C PRO A 36 -3.20 -13.73 2.68
N LEU A 37 -2.37 -14.21 3.61
CA LEU A 37 -1.35 -15.24 3.38
C LEU A 37 -2.02 -16.55 2.92
N THR A 38 -3.30 -16.67 3.23
CA THR A 38 -4.15 -17.81 2.95
C THR A 38 -5.18 -17.41 1.90
N ARG A 39 -4.85 -17.54 0.61
CA ARG A 39 -5.88 -17.63 -0.42
C ARG A 39 -6.31 -19.09 -0.54
N PRO A 40 -7.57 -19.40 -0.85
CA PRO A 40 -8.02 -20.79 -1.04
C PRO A 40 -7.33 -21.52 -2.20
N VAL A 41 -6.60 -20.78 -3.04
CA VAL A 41 -5.92 -21.29 -4.22
C VAL A 41 -4.46 -20.83 -4.17
N GLU A 42 -3.56 -21.77 -4.44
CA GLU A 42 -2.13 -21.51 -4.59
C GLU A 42 -1.86 -20.79 -5.92
N PHE A 43 -1.08 -19.70 -5.87
CA PHE A 43 -0.66 -19.00 -7.09
C PHE A 43 0.57 -19.72 -7.65
N GLN A 44 0.42 -20.36 -8.81
CA GLN A 44 1.53 -20.93 -9.56
C GLN A 44 2.06 -19.90 -10.56
N ILE A 45 3.39 -19.82 -10.67
CA ILE A 45 4.05 -19.02 -11.71
C ILE A 45 4.51 -19.98 -12.79
N ASP A 46 3.74 -20.07 -13.86
CA ASP A 46 4.10 -20.87 -15.02
C ASP A 46 5.19 -20.16 -15.83
N LEU A 47 6.30 -20.86 -16.06
CA LEU A 47 7.38 -20.37 -16.89
C LEU A 47 7.19 -20.87 -18.32
N VAL A 48 7.40 -19.98 -19.30
CA VAL A 48 7.52 -20.42 -20.70
C VAL A 48 8.72 -21.35 -20.84
N PRO A 49 8.64 -22.44 -21.64
CA PRO A 49 9.76 -23.33 -21.84
C PRO A 49 11.02 -22.57 -22.32
N GLY A 50 12.12 -22.73 -21.58
CA GLY A 50 13.38 -22.03 -21.85
C GLY A 50 13.58 -20.72 -21.07
N ALA A 51 12.62 -20.28 -20.25
CA ALA A 51 12.84 -19.19 -19.31
C ALA A 51 13.89 -19.58 -18.26
N ALA A 52 14.84 -18.68 -18.00
CA ALA A 52 15.87 -18.84 -16.99
C ALA A 52 15.66 -17.84 -15.84
N PRO A 53 16.04 -18.17 -14.61
CA PRO A 53 16.03 -17.22 -13.50
C PRO A 53 16.91 -16.00 -13.81
N VAL A 54 16.44 -14.82 -13.44
CA VAL A 54 17.20 -13.57 -13.57
C VAL A 54 17.70 -13.16 -12.19
N ALA A 55 19.00 -12.93 -12.08
CA ALA A 55 19.63 -12.35 -10.90
C ALA A 55 20.25 -11.00 -11.28
N GLN A 56 19.83 -9.94 -10.59
CA GLN A 56 20.38 -8.59 -10.78
C GLN A 56 20.79 -8.03 -9.42
N ALA A 57 21.90 -7.28 -9.39
CA ALA A 57 22.33 -6.59 -8.18
C ALA A 57 21.26 -5.57 -7.74
N PRO A 58 20.96 -5.45 -6.43
CA PRO A 58 20.08 -4.40 -5.93
C PRO A 58 20.59 -3.01 -6.31
N TYR A 59 19.68 -2.05 -6.48
CA TYR A 59 20.05 -0.65 -6.63
C TYR A 59 20.71 -0.12 -5.36
N ARG A 60 21.57 0.90 -5.51
CA ARG A 60 22.16 1.58 -4.37
C ARG A 60 21.10 2.47 -3.73
N LEU A 61 20.77 2.17 -2.48
CA LEU A 61 19.84 2.95 -1.65
C LEU A 61 20.61 3.74 -0.61
N ALA A 62 20.08 4.90 -0.24
CA ALA A 62 20.56 5.66 0.91
C ALA A 62 20.21 4.94 2.23
N PRO A 63 20.94 5.21 3.33
CA PRO A 63 20.64 4.58 4.61
C PRO A 63 19.21 4.81 5.12
N SER A 64 18.59 5.94 4.80
CA SER A 64 17.20 6.24 5.17
C SER A 64 16.20 5.34 4.44
N GLU A 65 16.42 5.08 3.16
CA GLU A 65 15.56 4.21 2.33
C GLU A 65 15.72 2.74 2.75
N MET A 66 16.95 2.32 3.08
CA MET A 66 17.18 0.96 3.62
C MET A 66 16.48 0.75 4.96
N LYS A 67 16.39 1.80 5.79
CA LYS A 67 15.66 1.75 7.06
C LYS A 67 14.16 1.62 6.85
N GLU A 68 13.60 2.38 5.90
CA GLU A 68 12.18 2.33 5.55
C GLU A 68 11.77 0.96 4.98
N LEU A 69 12.61 0.32 4.17
CA LEU A 69 12.32 -1.03 3.63
C LEU A 69 12.37 -2.16 4.67
N ALA A 70 13.02 -1.91 5.82
CA ALA A 70 13.18 -2.90 6.89
C ALA A 70 12.09 -2.77 7.97
N GLU A 71 11.20 -1.78 7.84
CA GLU A 71 10.09 -1.49 8.73
C GLU A 71 8.81 -2.24 8.31
#